data_AF-A0A6M1NF69-F1
#
_entry.id   AF-A0A6M1NF69-F1
#
_cell.length_a   1.000
_cell.length_b   1.000
_cell.length_c   1.000
_cell.angle_alpha   90.00
_cell.angle_beta   90.00
_cell.angle_gamma   90.00
#
_symmetry.space_group_name_H-M   'P 1'
#
loop_
_entity.id
_entity.type
_entity.pdbx_description
1 polymer ?
#
loop_
_entity_poly.entity_id
_entity_poly.type
_entity_poly.pdbx_seq_one_letter_code
_entity_poly.pdbx_strand_id
1 'polypeptide(L)' 'MEFSANNPVVKLCIQGMHLEETGNYEDALALFLQAWEEATDDAEKFTSAHHIARRQNYKTTNSV' A
#
# COMPACT_ATOMS: atom_id res chain seq x y z
N MET A 1 -11.61 15.31 -0.79
CA MET A 1 -10.52 14.49 -0.27
C MET A 1 -10.40 14.74 1.23
N GLU A 2 -11.16 14.00 2.03
CA GLU A 2 -11.04 14.02 3.49
C GLU A 2 -9.92 13.05 3.86
N PHE A 3 -8.72 13.56 4.13
CA PHE A 3 -7.63 12.79 4.75
C PHE A 3 -7.93 12.54 6.23
N SER A 4 -9.13 12.04 6.54
CA SER A 4 -9.47 11.66 7.89
C SER A 4 -8.77 10.35 8.19
N ALA A 5 -8.05 10.28 9.31
CA ALA A 5 -7.48 9.03 9.84
C ALA A 5 -8.54 7.94 10.12
N ASN A 6 -9.83 8.22 9.93
CA ASN A 6 -10.92 7.25 9.93
C ASN A 6 -10.98 6.40 8.66
N ASN A 7 -10.32 6.81 7.58
CA ASN A 7 -10.35 6.07 6.34
C ASN A 7 -9.51 4.78 6.46
N PRO A 8 -10.10 3.59 6.24
CA PRO A 8 -9.40 2.32 6.35
C PRO A 8 -8.18 2.24 5.41
N VAL A 9 -8.27 2.81 4.20
CA VAL A 9 -7.18 2.84 3.22
C VAL A 9 -5.95 3.57 3.77
N VAL A 10 -6.17 4.74 4.39
CA VAL A 10 -5.09 5.56 4.97
C VAL A 10 -4.42 4.81 6.12
N LYS A 11 -5.20 4.14 6.98
CA LYS A 11 -4.65 3.31 8.07
C LYS A 11 -3.78 2.18 7.55
N LEU A 12 -4.26 1.44 6.55
CA LEU A 12 -3.55 0.32 5.94
C LEU A 12 -2.25 0.78 5.27
N CYS A 13 -2.27 1.92 4.57
CA CYS A 13 -1.06 2.50 3.98
C CYS A 13 -0.01 2.89 5.04
N ILE A 14 -0.43 3.47 6.18
CA ILE A 14 0.47 3.82 7.28
C ILE A 14 1.08 2.56 7.92
N GLN A 15 0.27 1.52 8.13
CA GLN A 15 0.78 0.23 8.63
C GLN A 15 1.75 -0.42 7.63
N GLY A 16 1.45 -0.34 6.33
CA GLY A 16 2.32 -0.81 5.26
C GLY A 16 3.67 -0.12 5.30
N MET A 17 3.71 1.21 5.42
CA MET A 17 4.96 1.97 5.58
C MET A 17 5.75 1.53 6.81
N HIS A 18 5.10 1.31 7.95
CA HIS A 18 5.79 0.83 9.14
C HIS A 18 6.42 -0.56 8.95
N LEU A 19 5.73 -1.46 8.25
CA LEU A 19 6.28 -2.79 7.93
C LEU A 19 7.47 -2.70 6.97
N GLU A 20 7.44 -1.77 6.02
CA GLU A 20 8.60 -1.48 5.15
C GLU A 20 9.83 -1.04 5.95
N GLU A 21 9.64 -0.25 7.02
CA GLU A 21 10.72 0.18 7.92
C GLU A 21 11.31 -1.01 8.71
N THR A 22 10.48 -1.98 9.07
CA THR A 22 10.92 -3.21 9.76
C THR A 22 11.54 -4.25 8.82
N GLY A 23 11.57 -4.00 7.51
CA GLY A 23 12.07 -4.93 6.49
C GLY A 23 11.06 -5.98 6.02
N ASN A 24 9.81 -5.92 6.51
CA ASN A 24 8.73 -6.84 6.16
C ASN A 24 7.97 -6.35 4.92
N TYR A 25 8.64 -6.39 3.76
CA TYR A 25 8.08 -5.86 2.52
C TYR A 25 6.90 -6.68 1.96
N GLU A 26 6.81 -7.97 2.29
CA GLU A 26 5.73 -8.85 1.84
C GLU A 26 4.41 -8.54 2.55
N ASP A 27 4.45 -8.43 3.88
CA ASP A 27 3.31 -7.98 4.69
C ASP A 27 2.89 -6.55 4.32
N ALA A 28 3.86 -5.66 4.04
CA ALA A 28 3.54 -4.31 3.58
C ALA A 28 2.77 -4.33 2.24
N LEU A 29 3.17 -5.17 1.29
CA LEU A 29 2.46 -5.35 0.03
C LEU A 29 1.03 -5.86 0.26
N ALA A 30 0.85 -6.82 1.15
CA ALA A 30 -0.46 -7.35 1.51
C ALA A 30 -1.38 -6.24 2.07
N LEU A 31 -0.85 -5.36 2.92
CA LEU A 31 -1.60 -4.21 3.44
C LEU A 31 -1.98 -3.19 2.36
N PHE A 32 -1.09 -2.89 1.42
CA PHE A 32 -1.44 -1.99 0.31
C PHE A 32 -2.47 -2.60 -0.65
N LEU A 33 -2.42 -3.92 -0.86
CA LEU A 33 -3.44 -4.65 -1.62
C LEU A 33 -4.79 -4.62 -0.92
N GLN A 34 -4.80 -4.83 0.39
CA GLN A 34 -6.01 -4.73 1.20
C GLN A 34 -6.59 -3.31 1.17
N ALA A 35 -5.72 -2.29 1.19
CA ALA A 35 -6.10 -0.89 1.04
C ALA A 35 -6.73 -0.61 -0.33
N TRP A 36 -6.23 -1.26 -1.39
CA TRP A 36 -6.82 -1.17 -2.73
C TRP A 36 -8.21 -1.82 -2.82
N GLU A 37 -8.43 -2.94 -2.12
CA GLU A 37 -9.75 -3.59 -2.09
C GLU A 37 -10.77 -2.82 -1.24
N GLU A 38 -10.35 -2.23 -0.12
CA GLU A 38 -11.22 -1.39 0.72
C GLU A 38 -11.44 0.02 0.15
N ALA A 39 -10.63 0.44 -0.83
CA ALA A 39 -10.77 1.75 -1.44
C ALA A 39 -12.10 1.88 -2.19
N THR A 40 -12.90 2.85 -1.73
CA THR A 40 -14.21 3.15 -2.31
C THR A 40 -14.16 4.25 -3.36
N ASP A 41 -13.15 5.12 -3.30
CA ASP A 41 -12.95 6.25 -4.22
C ASP A 41 -11.76 6.01 -5.17
N ASP A 42 -11.84 6.57 -6.37
CA ASP A 42 -10.77 6.46 -7.38
C ASP A 42 -9.45 7.11 -6.91
N ALA A 43 -9.50 8.13 -6.07
CA ALA A 43 -8.30 8.75 -5.49
C ALA A 43 -7.58 7.80 -4.52
N GLU A 44 -8.34 7.08 -3.69
CA GLU A 44 -7.83 6.11 -2.72
C GLU A 44 -7.21 4.89 -3.41
N LYS A 45 -7.89 4.41 -4.46
CA LYS A 45 -7.36 3.37 -5.36
C LYS A 45 -6.05 3.83 -5.97
N PHE A 46 -6.01 5.01 -6.58
CA PHE A 46 -4.79 5.54 -7.19
C PHE A 46 -3.61 5.58 -6.21
N THR A 47 -3.82 6.07 -4.98
CA THR A 47 -2.78 6.07 -3.95
C THR A 47 -2.29 4.65 -3.62
N SER A 48 -3.21 3.71 -3.42
CA SER A 48 -2.86 2.32 -3.07
C SER A 48 -2.11 1.62 -4.21
N ALA A 49 -2.58 1.76 -5.47
CA ALA A 49 -1.88 1.22 -6.64
C ALA A 49 -0.48 1.79 -6.81
N HIS A 50 -0.26 3.07 -6.52
CA HIS A 50 1.08 3.65 -6.56
C HIS A 50 2.01 2.95 -5.57
N HIS A 51 1.58 2.71 -4.33
CA HIS A 51 2.36 1.98 -3.33
C HIS A 51 2.61 0.52 -3.74
N ILE A 52 1.59 -0.17 -4.24
CA ILE A 52 1.70 -1.56 -4.74
C ILE A 52 2.72 -1.63 -5.88
N ALA A 53 2.61 -0.77 -6.90
CA ALA A 53 3.50 -0.77 -8.05
C ALA A 53 4.95 -0.48 -7.66
N ARG A 54 5.16 0.41 -6.69
CA ARG A 54 6.50 0.73 -6.15
C ARG A 54 7.14 -0.48 -5.49
N ARG A 55 6.34 -1.32 -4.82
CA ARG A 55 6.81 -2.54 -4.14
C ARG A 55 6.91 -3.75 -5.06
N GLN A 56 6.01 -3.87 -6.03
CA GLN A 56 6.03 -4.94 -7.01
C GLN A 56 7.25 -4.81 -7.94
N ASN A 57 7.62 -3.59 -8.33
CA ASN A 57 8.84 -3.37 -9.14
C ASN A 57 10.14 -3.73 -8.42
N TYR A 58 10.18 -3.65 -7.09
CA TYR A 58 11.35 -4.11 -6.33
C TYR A 58 11.57 -5.63 -6.44
N LYS A 59 10.50 -6.43 -6.58
CA LYS A 59 10.63 -7.89 -6.75
C LYS A 59 11.15 -8.27 -8.15
N THR A 60 10.98 -7.42 -9.17
CA THR A 60 11.32 -7.75 -10.56
C THR A 60 12.80 -7.59 -10.91
N THR A 61 13.61 -6.96 -10.05
CA THR A 61 15.04 -6.71 -10.30
C THR A 61 16.00 -7.81 -9.83
N ASN A 62 15.50 -8.94 -9.29
CA ASN A 62 16.36 -10.05 -8.86
C ASN A 62 16.11 -11.37 -9.63
N SER A 63 15.70 -11.28 -10.90
CA SER A 63 15.55 -12.46 -11.76
C SER A 63 15.86 -12.15 -13.22
N VAL A 64 17.10 -11.72 -13.51
CA VAL A 64 17.82 -12.02 -14.76
C VAL A 64 19.31 -11.80 -14.61
#